data_AF-A0A3B9JZR5-F1
#
_entry.id   AF-A0A3B9JZR5-F1
#
_cell.length_a   1.000
_cell.length_b   1.000
_cell.length_c   1.000
_cell.angle_alpha   90.00
_cell.angle_beta   90.00
_cell.angle_gamma   90.00
#
_symmetry.space_group_name_H-M   'P 1'
#
loop_
_entity.id
_entity.type
_entity.pdbx_description
1 polymer ?
#
loop_
_entity_poly.entity_id
_entity_poly.type
_entity_poly.pdbx_seq_one_letter_code
_entity_poly.pdbx_strand_id
1 'polypeptide(L)' 'MAMTLRLTEEQDLKVAELAQKLGCSKHQAVLRAIEAFDAKAARQRELKEILDVILVRDKELLDRLADA' A
#
# COMPACT_ATOMS: atom_id res chain seq x y z
N MET A 1 10.73 -6.49 -23.15
CA MET A 1 10.01 -7.71 -22.73
C MET A 1 8.53 -7.38 -22.69
N ALA A 2 7.70 -8.13 -23.41
CA ALA A 2 6.25 -7.92 -23.39
C ALA A 2 5.66 -8.71 -22.21
N MET A 3 4.92 -8.03 -21.33
CA MET A 3 4.20 -8.65 -20.22
C MET A 3 2.73 -8.77 -20.61
N THR A 4 2.18 -9.99 -20.57
CA THR A 4 0.78 -10.25 -20.93
C THR A 4 -0.02 -10.50 -19.65
N LEU A 5 -0.90 -9.56 -19.30
CA LEU A 5 -1.83 -9.68 -18.18
C LEU A 5 -3.19 -10.15 -18.69
N ARG A 6 -3.73 -11.22 -18.10
CA ARG A 6 -5.13 -11.60 -18.33
C ARG A 6 -5.99 -10.88 -17.31
N LEU A 7 -6.73 -9.89 -17.77
CA LEU A 7 -7.63 -9.09 -16.95
C LEU A 7 -9.08 -9.44 -17.31
N THR A 8 -9.96 -9.38 -16.32
CA THR A 8 -11.40 -9.29 -16.60
C THR A 8 -11.73 -7.93 -17.21
N GLU A 9 -12.89 -7.80 -17.85
CA GLU A 9 -13.32 -6.52 -18.45
C GLU A 9 -13.38 -5.39 -17.41
N GLU A 10 -13.89 -5.67 -16.21
CA GLU A 10 -13.91 -4.70 -15.10
C GLU A 10 -12.50 -4.26 -14.67
N GLN A 11 -11.53 -5.18 -14.67
CA GLN A 11 -10.15 -4.85 -14.31
C GLN A 11 -9.48 -3.99 -15.38
N ASP A 12 -9.72 -4.29 -16.66
CA ASP A 12 -9.19 -3.49 -17.76
C ASP A 12 -9.79 -2.07 -17.77
N LEU A 13 -11.09 -1.92 -17.45
CA LEU A 13 -11.72 -0.62 -17.27
C LEU A 13 -11.08 0.19 -16.14
N LYS A 14 -10.85 -0.43 -14.98
CA LYS A 14 -10.17 0.24 -13.84
C LYS A 14 -8.75 0.68 -14.22
N VAL A 15 -8.02 -0.14 -14.96
CA VAL A 15 -6.67 0.22 -15.45
C VAL A 15 -6.75 1.35 -16.47
N ALA A 16 -7.76 1.36 -17.35
CA ALA A 16 -7.98 2.42 -18.31
C ALA A 16 -8.27 3.77 -17.63
N GLU A 17 -9.18 3.78 -16.65
CA GLU A 17 -9.49 4.97 -15.86
C GLU A 17 -8.27 5.48 -15.08
N LEU A 18 -7.51 4.57 -14.48
CA LEU A 18 -6.29 4.92 -13.76
C LEU A 18 -5.25 5.54 -14.70
N ALA A 19 -5.06 4.94 -15.87
CA ALA A 19 -4.16 5.45 -16.90
C ALA A 19 -4.57 6.85 -17.38
N GLN A 20 -5.87 7.08 -17.58
CA GLN A 20 -6.40 8.38 -17.96
C GLN A 20 -6.17 9.43 -16.85
N LYS A 21 -6.44 9.09 -15.59
CA LYS A 21 -6.19 9.97 -14.44
C LYS A 21 -4.71 10.33 -14.28
N LEU A 22 -3.81 9.40 -14.60
CA LEU A 22 -2.36 9.57 -14.48
C LEU A 22 -1.71 10.14 -15.75
N GLY A 23 -2.47 10.31 -16.84
CA GLY A 23 -1.95 10.78 -18.12
C GLY A 23 -0.88 9.86 -18.73
N CYS A 24 -0.99 8.54 -18.54
CA CYS A 24 0.01 7.57 -18.99
C CYS A 24 -0.60 6.37 -19.70
N SER A 25 0.22 5.44 -20.20
CA SER A 25 -0.27 4.21 -20.81
C SER A 25 -0.83 3.24 -19.77
N LYS A 26 -1.75 2.35 -20.16
CA LYS A 26 -2.28 1.27 -19.29
C LYS A 26 -1.16 0.49 -18.60
N HIS A 27 -0.14 0.10 -19.35
CA HIS A 27 1.02 -0.61 -18.82
C HIS A 27 1.75 0.22 -17.75
N GLN A 28 2.03 1.49 -18.01
CA GLN A 28 2.69 2.36 -17.04
C GLN A 28 1.83 2.61 -15.79
N ALA A 29 0.50 2.70 -15.95
CA ALA A 29 -0.43 2.80 -14.85
C ALA A 29 -0.40 1.56 -13.95
N VAL A 30 -0.35 0.36 -14.55
CA VAL A 30 -0.20 -0.89 -13.79
C VAL A 30 1.11 -0.92 -13.02
N LEU A 31 2.24 -0.57 -13.64
CA LEU A 31 3.54 -0.53 -12.94
C LEU A 31 3.51 0.42 -11.74
N ARG A 32 3.01 1.65 -11.94
CA ARG A 32 2.87 2.63 -10.86
C ARG A 32 1.94 2.15 -9.74
N ALA A 33 0.87 1.43 -10.09
CA ALA A 33 -0.04 0.85 -9.10
C ALA A 33 0.64 -0.23 -8.25
N ILE A 34 1.47 -1.08 -8.87
CA ILE A 34 2.25 -2.10 -8.17
C ILE A 34 3.25 -1.44 -7.21
N GLU A 35 4.02 -0.47 -7.69
CA GLU A 35 4.99 0.28 -6.86
C GLU A 35 4.31 0.98 -5.68
N ALA A 36 3.16 1.61 -5.90
CA ALA A 36 2.39 2.26 -4.86
C ALA A 36 1.81 1.27 -3.84
N PHE A 37 1.39 0.08 -4.29
CA PHE A 37 0.90 -0.98 -3.40
C PHE A 37 2.01 -1.49 -2.49
N ASP A 38 3.19 -1.76 -3.05
CA ASP A 38 4.36 -2.22 -2.28
C ASP A 38 4.84 -1.17 -1.28
N ALA A 39 4.92 0.10 -1.68
CA ALA A 39 5.28 1.20 -0.80
C ALA A 39 4.30 1.35 0.39
N LYS A 40 3.00 1.18 0.14
CA LYS A 40 1.98 1.21 1.21
C LYS A 40 2.14 0.03 2.17
N ALA A 41 2.37 -1.17 1.65
CA ALA A 41 2.57 -2.37 2.45
C ALA A 41 3.87 -2.31 3.27
N ALA A 42 4.94 -1.74 2.71
CA ALA A 42 6.19 -1.49 3.43
C ALA A 42 5.98 -0.52 4.59
N ARG A 43 5.30 0.63 4.35
CA ARG A 43 5.00 1.61 5.39
C ARG A 43 4.13 1.04 6.52
N GLN A 44 3.14 0.19 6.21
CA GLN A 44 2.33 -0.46 7.24
C GLN A 44 3.15 -1.43 8.11
N ARG A 45 4.07 -2.17 7.50
CA ARG A 45 4.98 -3.07 8.25
C ARG A 45 5.88 -2.29 9.18
N GLU A 46 6.51 -1.23 8.69
CA GLU A 46 7.38 -0.36 9.49
C GLU A 46 6.64 0.27 10.68
N LEU A 47 5.42 0.78 10.45
CA LEU A 47 4.59 1.31 11.53
C LEU A 47 4.24 0.24 12.57
N LYS A 48 3.93 -0.98 12.12
CA LYS A 48 3.63 -2.09 13.04
C LYS A 48 4.84 -2.45 13.88
N GLU A 49 6.02 -2.55 13.27
CA GLU A 49 7.27 -2.85 13.97
C GLU A 49 7.60 -1.77 15.02
N ILE A 50 7.43 -0.50 14.67
CA ILE A 50 7.62 0.61 15.62
C ILE A 50 6.62 0.52 16.78
N LEU A 51 5.34 0.26 16.49
CA LEU A 51 4.32 0.09 17.51
C LEU A 51 4.61 -1.11 18.42
N ASP A 52 5.02 -2.25 17.86
CA ASP A 52 5.36 -3.44 18.64
C ASP A 52 6.54 -3.14 19.59
N VAL A 53 7.55 -2.39 19.15
CA VAL A 53 8.66 -1.95 20.00
C VAL A 53 8.20 -1.02 21.12
N ILE A 54 7.37 -0.01 20.80
CA ILE A 54 6.86 0.96 21.78
C ILE A 54 5.95 0.27 22.80
N LEU A 55 5.05 -0.61 22.35
CA LEU A 55 4.12 -1.35 23.22
C LEU A 55 4.84 -2.26 24.20
N VAL A 56 6.03 -2.78 23.85
CA VAL A 56 6.84 -3.59 24.76
C VAL A 56 7.69 -2.71 25.68
N ARG A 57 8.35 -1.68 25.13
CA ARG A 57 9.28 -0.83 25.90
C ARG A 57 8.57 0.09 26.89
N ASP A 58 7.48 0.70 26.44
CA ASP A 58 6.78 1.77 27.15
C ASP A 58 5.44 1.27 27.73
N LYS A 59 5.26 -0.05 27.82
CA LYS A 59 4.05 -0.72 28.30
C LYS A 59 3.53 -0.13 29.61
N GLU A 60 4.41 0.02 30.59
CA GLU A 60 4.06 0.47 31.93
C GLU A 60 3.62 1.95 31.96
N LEU A 61 4.14 2.77 31.04
CA LEU A 61 3.70 4.15 30.86
C LEU A 61 2.36 4.23 30.11
N LEU A 62 2.15 3.36 29.12
CA LEU A 62 0.90 3.26 28.37
C LEU A 62 -0.25 2.72 29.23
N ASP A 63 0.00 1.73 30.09
CA ASP A 63 -0.97 1.22 31.05
C ASP A 63 -1.40 2.33 32.03
N ARG A 64 -0.44 3.14 32.52
CA ARG A 64 -0.74 4.31 33.37
C ARG A 64 -1.50 5.43 32.65
N LEU A 65 -1.30 5.58 31.34
CA LEU A 65 -2.05 6.54 30.51
C LEU A 65 -3.47 6.04 30.23
N ALA A 66 -3.67 4.73 30.10
CA ALA A 66 -4.98 4.13 29.88
C ALA A 66 -5.87 4.16 31.14
N ASP A 67 -5.26 4.14 32.33
CA ASP A 67 -5.96 4.19 33.62
C ASP A 67 -6.29 5.61 34.12
N ALA A 68 -5.93 6.67 33.37
CA ALA A 68 -6.17 8.08 33.71
C ALA A 68 -7.33 8.69 32.90
#